data_AF-A0A948MN18-F1
#
_entry.id   AF-A0A948MN18-F1
#
_cell.length_a   1.000
_cell.length_b   1.000
_cell.length_c   1.000
_cell.angle_alpha   90.00
_cell.angle_beta   90.00
_cell.angle_gamma   90.00
#
_symmetry.space_group_name_H-M   'P 1'
#
loop_
_entity.id
_entity.type
_entity.pdbx_description
1 polymer ?
#
loop_
_entity_poly.entity_id
_entity_poly.type
_entity_poly.pdbx_seq_one_letter_code
_entity_poly.pdbx_strand_id
1 'polypeptide(L)'
;MQLMLRDGSTGPFLSRVISKAVADDNLTAAGLQQIKSKAVLMSLKFADKFYNKYKMHLLEQAAYDVIGIVSLGLQELAQDDQRQALSVLLAPEGLVKPFQKGWTMLAAVSKKTGKASLYGDVAEQLLQSISTPPDAEDWDGYQQYQLALTEHRRSQSMQLLQQQFYARTHFDEFEHFSLEEVLAEVVFYRALTGGDKVRQDLKKRLRSISLQPHWFNDSFFAMQTEATLAELPAANADAIRADLGQHFVPSLLRTLFFVKDYQALQLKDATPEKLDAFEGKQGLDNPLLGWPQYIEL
;
A
#
# COMPACT_ATOMS: atom_id res chain seq x y z
N MET A 1 -27.47 -23.26 -9.51
CA MET A 1 -26.84 -21.94 -9.60
C MET A 1 -26.82 -21.53 -11.07
N GLN A 2 -27.70 -20.61 -11.48
CA GLN A 2 -27.69 -20.03 -12.83
C GLN A 2 -27.02 -18.66 -12.73
N LEU A 3 -26.01 -18.42 -13.57
CA LEU A 3 -25.37 -17.11 -13.69
C LEU A 3 -26.35 -16.19 -14.44
N MET A 4 -27.09 -15.37 -13.69
CA MET A 4 -27.93 -14.30 -14.23
C MET A 4 -27.05 -13.06 -14.48
N LEU A 5 -27.26 -12.39 -15.61
CA LEU A 5 -26.58 -11.17 -16.00
C LEU A 5 -27.64 -10.09 -16.10
N ARG A 6 -27.44 -8.93 -15.46
CA ARG A 6 -28.31 -7.75 -15.57
C ARG A 6 -27.56 -6.61 -16.28
N ASP A 7 -28.30 -5.64 -16.81
CA ASP A 7 -27.80 -4.47 -17.55
C ASP A 7 -27.19 -3.38 -16.63
N GLY A 8 -26.35 -3.77 -15.69
CA GLY A 8 -25.61 -2.83 -14.82
C GLY A 8 -24.30 -2.39 -15.48
N SER A 9 -24.09 -1.08 -15.66
CA SER A 9 -22.84 -0.53 -16.23
C SER A 9 -21.67 -0.49 -15.24
N THR A 10 -21.94 -0.70 -13.94
CA THR A 10 -21.00 -0.53 -12.81
C THR A 10 -20.76 -1.81 -12.01
N GLY A 11 -21.37 -2.94 -12.42
CA GLY A 11 -21.20 -4.24 -11.78
C GLY A 11 -19.83 -4.89 -12.03
N PRO A 12 -19.68 -6.18 -11.68
CA PRO A 12 -18.41 -6.89 -11.83
C PRO A 12 -17.90 -6.84 -13.27
N PHE A 13 -16.60 -6.58 -13.47
CA PHE A 13 -16.03 -6.38 -14.81
C PHE A 13 -16.31 -7.57 -15.74
N LEU A 14 -16.26 -8.81 -15.22
CA LEU A 14 -16.64 -9.99 -15.98
C LEU A 14 -18.07 -9.90 -16.53
N SER A 15 -19.03 -9.54 -15.67
CA SER A 15 -20.44 -9.43 -16.05
C SER A 15 -20.65 -8.32 -17.07
N ARG A 16 -20.00 -7.16 -16.89
CA ARG A 16 -20.03 -6.04 -17.85
C ARG A 16 -19.54 -6.46 -19.23
N VAL A 17 -18.41 -7.18 -19.30
CA VAL A 17 -17.84 -7.68 -20.56
C VAL A 17 -18.79 -8.66 -21.25
N ILE A 18 -19.37 -9.60 -20.49
CA ILE A 18 -20.30 -10.58 -21.05
C ILE A 18 -21.59 -9.91 -21.53
N SER A 19 -22.23 -9.07 -20.70
CA SER A 19 -23.49 -8.40 -21.06
C SER A 19 -23.32 -7.56 -22.32
N LYS A 20 -22.22 -6.81 -22.43
CA LYS A 20 -21.93 -6.03 -23.63
C LYS A 20 -21.64 -6.91 -24.85
N ALA A 21 -20.85 -7.97 -24.69
CA ALA A 21 -20.54 -8.87 -25.80
C ALA A 21 -21.80 -9.57 -26.35
N VAL A 22 -22.77 -9.87 -25.48
CA VAL A 22 -24.09 -10.38 -25.89
C VAL A 22 -24.90 -9.28 -26.60
N ALA A 23 -24.94 -8.07 -26.06
CA ALA A 23 -25.68 -6.95 -26.65
C ALA A 23 -25.12 -6.52 -28.02
N ASP A 24 -23.80 -6.62 -28.21
CA ASP A 24 -23.10 -6.28 -29.45
C ASP A 24 -23.01 -7.47 -30.44
N ASP A 25 -23.72 -8.59 -30.20
CA ASP A 25 -23.67 -9.83 -30.99
C ASP A 25 -22.26 -10.44 -31.19
N ASN A 26 -21.31 -10.07 -30.32
CA ASN A 26 -19.92 -10.55 -30.34
C ASN A 26 -19.72 -11.85 -29.55
N LEU A 27 -20.72 -12.31 -28.80
CA LEU A 27 -20.69 -13.55 -28.02
C LEU A 27 -21.90 -14.44 -28.35
N THR A 28 -21.62 -15.59 -28.96
CA THR A 28 -22.67 -16.58 -29.27
C THR A 28 -23.22 -17.25 -28.02
N ALA A 29 -24.45 -17.76 -28.08
CA ALA A 29 -25.07 -18.53 -27.00
C ALA A 29 -24.21 -19.75 -26.58
N ALA A 30 -23.57 -20.42 -27.53
CA ALA A 30 -22.66 -21.54 -27.26
C ALA A 30 -21.41 -21.08 -26.51
N GLY A 31 -20.80 -19.95 -26.92
CA GLY A 31 -19.66 -19.36 -26.23
C GLY A 31 -20.02 -18.93 -24.81
N LEU A 32 -21.18 -18.28 -24.62
CA LEU A 32 -21.69 -17.92 -23.30
C LEU A 32 -21.87 -19.15 -22.41
N GLN A 33 -22.44 -20.23 -22.93
CA GLN A 33 -22.63 -21.46 -22.17
C GLN A 33 -21.28 -22.07 -21.75
N GLN A 34 -20.27 -22.06 -22.61
CA GLN A 34 -18.91 -22.52 -22.28
C GLN A 34 -18.29 -21.71 -21.14
N ILE A 35 -18.42 -20.38 -21.18
CA ILE A 35 -17.96 -19.48 -20.10
C ILE A 35 -18.67 -19.84 -18.79
N LYS A 36 -20.00 -19.96 -18.80
CA LYS A 36 -20.79 -20.31 -17.61
C LYS A 36 -20.41 -21.68 -17.04
N SER A 37 -20.28 -22.71 -17.87
CA SER A 37 -19.88 -24.05 -17.43
C SER A 37 -18.49 -24.05 -16.79
N LYS A 38 -17.55 -23.28 -17.36
CA LYS A 38 -16.19 -23.15 -16.82
C LYS A 38 -16.18 -22.40 -15.48
N ALA A 39 -16.97 -21.34 -15.34
CA ALA A 39 -17.14 -20.60 -14.08
C ALA A 39 -17.64 -21.53 -12.96
N VAL A 40 -18.72 -22.29 -13.22
CA VAL A 40 -19.29 -23.24 -12.26
C VAL A 40 -18.25 -24.27 -11.82
N LEU A 41 -17.51 -24.85 -12.77
CA LEU A 41 -16.48 -25.84 -12.46
C LEU A 41 -15.34 -25.25 -11.63
N MET A 42 -14.97 -23.98 -11.87
CA MET A 42 -13.99 -23.27 -11.06
C MET A 42 -14.50 -22.99 -9.65
N SER A 43 -15.75 -22.54 -9.48
CA SER A 43 -16.36 -22.34 -8.16
C SER A 43 -16.43 -23.64 -7.35
N LEU A 44 -16.76 -24.76 -7.99
CA LEU A 44 -16.76 -26.08 -7.34
C LEU A 44 -15.36 -26.50 -6.88
N LYS A 45 -14.34 -26.30 -7.73
CA LYS A 45 -12.94 -26.60 -7.37
C LYS A 45 -12.43 -25.68 -6.27
N PHE A 46 -12.80 -24.41 -6.31
CA PHE A 46 -12.44 -23.42 -5.29
C PHE A 46 -13.08 -23.79 -3.95
N ALA A 47 -14.36 -24.16 -3.96
CA ALA A 47 -15.06 -24.65 -2.80
C ALA A 47 -14.47 -25.93 -2.23
N ASP A 48 -14.09 -26.91 -3.06
CA ASP A 48 -13.45 -28.15 -2.58
C ASP A 48 -12.09 -27.88 -1.90
N LYS A 49 -11.38 -26.84 -2.34
CA LYS A 49 -10.06 -26.48 -1.81
C LYS A 49 -10.14 -25.67 -0.52
N PHE A 50 -11.04 -24.69 -0.44
CA PHE A 50 -11.04 -23.68 0.62
C PHE A 50 -12.28 -23.70 1.50
N TYR A 51 -13.34 -24.39 1.10
CA TYR A 51 -14.60 -24.43 1.82
C TYR A 51 -15.06 -25.86 2.09
N ASN A 52 -16.11 -26.01 2.89
CA ASN A 52 -16.83 -27.27 2.98
C ASN A 52 -17.90 -27.32 1.87
N LYS A 53 -17.59 -28.03 0.77
CA LYS A 53 -18.47 -28.18 -0.40
C LYS A 53 -19.87 -28.75 -0.13
N TYR A 54 -20.09 -29.35 1.04
CA TYR A 54 -21.39 -29.91 1.42
C TYR A 54 -22.35 -28.86 2.02
N LYS A 55 -21.89 -27.61 2.20
CA LYS A 55 -22.71 -26.48 2.65
C LYS A 55 -23.05 -25.58 1.45
N MET A 56 -24.34 -25.52 1.09
CA MET A 56 -24.85 -24.72 -0.05
C MET A 56 -24.38 -23.25 -0.03
N HIS A 57 -24.47 -22.57 1.12
CA HIS A 57 -24.06 -21.16 1.24
C HIS A 57 -22.55 -20.96 1.00
N LEU A 58 -21.71 -21.97 1.25
CA LEU A 58 -20.27 -21.88 0.96
C LEU A 58 -19.96 -22.12 -0.52
N LEU A 59 -20.78 -22.90 -1.23
CA LEU A 59 -20.68 -23.02 -2.69
C LEU A 59 -21.04 -21.70 -3.37
N GLU A 60 -22.06 -21.02 -2.85
CA GLU A 60 -22.46 -19.70 -3.30
C GLU A 60 -21.37 -18.67 -3.04
N GLN A 61 -20.80 -18.65 -1.84
CA GLN A 61 -19.65 -17.79 -1.52
C GLN A 61 -18.46 -18.04 -2.45
N ALA A 62 -18.09 -19.31 -2.68
CA ALA A 62 -17.02 -19.67 -3.60
C ALA A 62 -17.29 -19.19 -5.03
N ALA A 63 -18.56 -19.14 -5.45
CA ALA A 63 -18.92 -18.54 -6.72
C ALA A 63 -18.70 -17.03 -6.72
N TYR A 64 -19.11 -16.33 -5.66
CA TYR A 64 -18.89 -14.89 -5.52
C TYR A 64 -17.41 -14.52 -5.49
N ASP A 65 -16.58 -15.30 -4.81
CA ASP A 65 -15.13 -15.14 -4.83
C ASP A 65 -14.56 -15.30 -6.24
N VAL A 66 -14.97 -16.36 -6.95
CA VAL A 66 -14.50 -16.60 -8.33
C VAL A 66 -14.90 -15.45 -9.25
N ILE A 67 -16.11 -14.90 -9.14
CA ILE A 67 -16.54 -13.75 -9.94
C ILE A 67 -15.71 -12.51 -9.61
N GLY A 68 -15.47 -12.22 -8.33
CA GLY A 68 -14.62 -11.11 -7.89
C GLY A 68 -13.18 -11.25 -8.40
N ILE A 69 -12.55 -12.41 -8.18
CA ILE A 69 -11.17 -12.69 -8.58
C ILE A 69 -11.01 -12.61 -10.11
N VAL A 70 -11.93 -13.22 -10.86
CA VAL A 70 -11.89 -13.18 -12.33
C VAL A 70 -12.09 -11.75 -12.82
N SER A 71 -13.03 -11.00 -12.26
CA SER A 71 -13.27 -9.60 -12.66
C SER A 71 -12.02 -8.75 -12.45
N LEU A 72 -11.37 -8.87 -11.30
CA LEU A 72 -10.12 -8.18 -10.98
C LEU A 72 -9.01 -8.51 -11.99
N GLY A 73 -8.74 -9.80 -12.20
CA GLY A 73 -7.67 -10.23 -13.10
C GLY A 73 -7.97 -9.95 -14.58
N LEU A 74 -9.24 -10.02 -14.99
CA LEU A 74 -9.66 -9.71 -16.35
C LEU A 74 -9.48 -8.23 -16.65
N GLN A 75 -9.88 -7.36 -15.71
CA GLN A 75 -9.71 -5.91 -15.84
C GLN A 75 -8.24 -5.52 -15.99
N GLU A 76 -7.36 -6.14 -15.20
CA GLU A 76 -5.91 -5.90 -15.29
C GLU A 76 -5.30 -6.43 -16.59
N LEU A 77 -5.68 -7.62 -17.06
CA LEU A 77 -5.18 -8.19 -18.32
C LEU A 77 -5.63 -7.40 -19.56
N ALA A 78 -6.80 -6.77 -19.46
CA ALA A 78 -7.43 -6.05 -20.55
C ALA A 78 -7.25 -4.53 -20.46
N GLN A 79 -6.65 -4.01 -19.38
CA GLN A 79 -6.52 -2.57 -19.13
C GLN A 79 -7.87 -1.84 -19.23
N ASP A 80 -8.92 -2.45 -18.64
CA ASP A 80 -10.33 -1.99 -18.71
C ASP A 80 -10.96 -1.98 -20.13
N ASP A 81 -10.26 -2.48 -21.16
CA ASP A 81 -10.80 -2.63 -22.52
C ASP A 81 -11.71 -3.87 -22.63
N GLN A 82 -13.00 -3.64 -22.85
CA GLN A 82 -14.01 -4.70 -22.92
C GLN A 82 -13.84 -5.64 -24.13
N ARG A 83 -13.28 -5.18 -25.25
CA ARG A 83 -13.02 -6.01 -26.44
C ARG A 83 -11.81 -6.91 -26.19
N GLN A 84 -10.75 -6.36 -25.62
CA GLN A 84 -9.59 -7.14 -25.21
C GLN A 84 -9.97 -8.17 -24.14
N ALA A 85 -10.80 -7.79 -23.18
CA ALA A 85 -11.32 -8.70 -22.17
C ALA A 85 -12.10 -9.87 -22.78
N LEU A 86 -12.98 -9.59 -23.76
CA LEU A 86 -13.69 -10.66 -24.49
C LEU A 86 -12.72 -11.60 -25.21
N SER A 87 -11.68 -11.07 -25.86
CA SER A 87 -10.64 -11.89 -26.50
C SER A 87 -9.94 -12.82 -25.50
N VAL A 88 -9.64 -12.32 -24.30
CA VAL A 88 -9.07 -13.13 -23.20
C VAL A 88 -10.04 -14.23 -22.76
N LEU A 89 -11.33 -13.94 -22.65
CA LEU A 89 -12.35 -14.92 -22.25
C LEU A 89 -12.58 -16.03 -23.28
N LEU A 90 -12.44 -15.72 -24.57
CA LEU A 90 -12.63 -16.66 -25.67
C LEU A 90 -11.37 -17.48 -26.01
N ALA A 91 -10.22 -17.12 -25.43
CA ALA A 91 -9.00 -17.92 -25.56
C ALA A 91 -9.14 -19.30 -24.89
N PRO A 92 -8.30 -20.31 -25.23
CA PRO A 92 -8.41 -21.67 -24.68
C PRO A 92 -8.39 -21.72 -23.14
N GLU A 93 -7.58 -20.88 -22.51
CA GLU A 93 -7.50 -20.76 -21.05
C GLU A 93 -8.77 -20.13 -20.44
N GLY A 94 -9.52 -19.33 -21.20
CA GLY A 94 -10.75 -18.65 -20.80
C GLY A 94 -10.63 -18.02 -19.41
N LEU A 95 -11.59 -18.33 -18.53
CA LEU A 95 -11.64 -17.82 -17.15
C LEU A 95 -10.45 -18.18 -16.26
N VAL A 96 -9.66 -19.21 -16.60
CA VAL A 96 -8.54 -19.65 -15.75
C VAL A 96 -7.44 -18.60 -15.72
N LYS A 97 -7.14 -17.94 -16.85
CA LYS A 97 -6.08 -16.93 -16.93
C LYS A 97 -6.39 -15.67 -16.13
N PRO A 98 -7.59 -15.05 -16.27
CA PRO A 98 -8.03 -13.98 -15.38
C PRO A 98 -8.02 -14.39 -13.91
N PHE A 99 -8.51 -15.59 -13.58
CA PHE A 99 -8.51 -16.06 -12.20
C PHE A 99 -7.09 -16.13 -11.61
N GLN A 100 -6.15 -16.73 -12.33
CA GLN A 100 -4.75 -16.81 -11.90
C GLN A 100 -4.15 -15.42 -11.70
N LYS A 101 -4.37 -14.50 -12.65
CA LYS A 101 -3.89 -13.12 -12.53
C LYS A 101 -4.48 -12.42 -11.31
N GLY A 102 -5.80 -12.49 -11.13
CA GLY A 102 -6.49 -11.89 -9.98
C GLY A 102 -6.00 -12.47 -8.65
N TRP A 103 -5.82 -13.79 -8.59
CA TRP A 103 -5.27 -14.45 -7.41
C TRP A 103 -3.84 -14.00 -7.08
N THR A 104 -2.96 -13.91 -8.08
CA THR A 104 -1.60 -13.41 -7.90
C THR A 104 -1.58 -11.95 -7.43
N MET A 105 -2.48 -11.11 -7.96
CA MET A 105 -2.63 -9.73 -7.51
C MET A 105 -2.99 -9.67 -6.01
N LEU A 106 -3.99 -10.44 -5.58
CA LEU A 106 -4.43 -10.47 -4.18
C LEU A 106 -3.34 -11.03 -3.26
N ALA A 107 -2.66 -12.09 -3.68
CA ALA A 107 -1.56 -12.69 -2.91
C ALA A 107 -0.39 -11.72 -2.73
N ALA A 108 -0.09 -10.90 -3.74
CA ALA A 108 1.00 -9.92 -3.68
C ALA A 108 0.78 -8.83 -2.61
N VAL A 109 -0.47 -8.40 -2.42
CA VAL A 109 -0.80 -7.30 -1.48
C VAL A 109 -1.25 -7.80 -0.11
N SER A 110 -1.45 -9.11 0.04
CA SER A 110 -1.89 -9.71 1.30
C SER A 110 -0.77 -9.68 2.34
N LYS A 111 -1.01 -9.01 3.46
CA LYS A 111 -0.09 -9.02 4.61
C LYS A 111 -0.10 -10.44 5.22
N LYS A 112 1.08 -11.07 5.37
CA LYS A 112 1.21 -12.33 6.13
C LYS A 112 1.06 -12.02 7.61
N THR A 113 -0.15 -12.07 8.14
CA THR A 113 -0.47 -11.72 9.54
C THR A 113 -0.09 -12.80 10.57
N GLY A 114 0.79 -13.75 10.22
CA GLY A 114 1.18 -14.87 11.07
C GLY A 114 0.07 -15.91 11.35
N LYS A 115 -1.21 -15.54 11.17
CA LYS A 115 -2.34 -16.47 11.15
C LYS A 115 -2.45 -17.10 9.76
N ALA A 116 -2.54 -18.43 9.71
CA ALA A 116 -2.80 -19.13 8.46
C ALA A 116 -4.18 -18.68 7.94
N SER A 117 -4.17 -17.94 6.83
CA SER A 117 -5.42 -17.66 6.11
C SER A 117 -6.01 -18.97 5.60
N LEU A 118 -7.33 -19.09 5.62
CA LEU A 118 -8.05 -20.18 4.96
C LEU A 118 -7.63 -20.30 3.49
N TYR A 119 -7.29 -19.18 2.86
CA TYR A 119 -6.97 -19.05 1.45
C TYR A 119 -5.44 -19.11 1.16
N GLY A 120 -4.63 -19.58 2.11
CA GLY A 120 -3.18 -19.66 1.96
C GLY A 120 -2.52 -18.28 2.00
N ASP A 121 -2.06 -17.79 0.85
CA ASP A 121 -1.34 -16.50 0.74
C ASP A 121 -2.27 -15.29 0.61
N VAL A 122 -3.58 -15.47 0.44
CA VAL A 122 -4.54 -14.37 0.29
C VAL A 122 -5.23 -14.09 1.62
N ALA A 123 -5.27 -12.82 2.05
CA ALA A 123 -5.98 -12.41 3.26
C ALA A 123 -7.50 -12.54 3.07
N GLU A 124 -8.19 -13.14 4.05
CA GLU A 124 -9.64 -13.35 3.99
C GLU A 124 -10.43 -12.05 3.81
N GLN A 125 -10.10 -11.00 4.57
CA GLN A 125 -10.77 -9.69 4.46
C GLN A 125 -10.60 -9.08 3.06
N LEU A 126 -9.41 -9.23 2.46
CA LEU A 126 -9.16 -8.75 1.11
C LEU A 126 -10.01 -9.51 0.09
N LEU A 127 -10.09 -10.84 0.21
CA LEU A 127 -10.95 -11.62 -0.67
C LEU A 127 -12.42 -11.20 -0.51
N GLN A 128 -12.92 -11.12 0.72
CA GLN A 128 -14.30 -10.69 1.02
C GLN A 128 -14.63 -9.31 0.43
N SER A 129 -13.66 -8.37 0.42
CA SER A 129 -13.86 -7.03 -0.13
C SER A 129 -14.06 -6.99 -1.65
N ILE A 130 -13.66 -8.03 -2.38
CA ILE A 130 -13.81 -8.11 -3.83
C ILE A 130 -14.87 -9.12 -4.27
N SER A 131 -15.27 -10.05 -3.39
CA SER A 131 -16.26 -11.08 -3.68
C SER A 131 -17.62 -10.46 -3.97
N THR A 132 -18.27 -10.92 -5.04
CA THR A 132 -19.47 -10.27 -5.54
C THR A 132 -20.35 -11.24 -6.32
N PRO A 133 -21.70 -11.14 -6.22
CA PRO A 133 -22.58 -11.90 -7.08
C PRO A 133 -22.46 -11.42 -8.55
N PRO A 134 -22.66 -12.31 -9.54
CA PRO A 134 -22.53 -11.95 -10.94
C PRO A 134 -23.55 -10.92 -11.43
N ASP A 135 -24.68 -10.78 -10.74
CA ASP A 135 -25.76 -9.84 -11.04
C ASP A 135 -25.74 -8.58 -10.14
N ALA A 136 -24.65 -8.35 -9.38
CA ALA A 136 -24.47 -7.10 -8.64
C ALA A 136 -24.54 -5.88 -9.58
N GLU A 137 -25.31 -4.87 -9.17
CA GLU A 137 -25.46 -3.62 -9.91
C GLU A 137 -24.18 -2.78 -9.84
N ASP A 138 -23.52 -2.78 -8.68
CA ASP A 138 -22.28 -2.07 -8.42
C ASP A 138 -21.19 -3.02 -7.89
N TRP A 139 -19.95 -2.76 -8.28
CA TRP A 139 -18.79 -3.47 -7.76
C TRP A 139 -17.57 -2.55 -7.68
N ASP A 140 -17.04 -2.37 -6.47
CA ASP A 140 -15.87 -1.55 -6.16
C ASP A 140 -14.59 -2.37 -5.91
N GLY A 141 -14.61 -3.69 -6.19
CA GLY A 141 -13.50 -4.59 -5.86
C GLY A 141 -12.16 -4.19 -6.49
N TYR A 142 -12.15 -3.56 -7.67
CA TYR A 142 -10.90 -3.00 -8.23
C TYR A 142 -10.36 -1.84 -7.37
N GLN A 143 -11.22 -0.96 -6.87
CA GLN A 143 -10.82 0.13 -5.98
C GLN A 143 -10.32 -0.40 -4.64
N GLN A 144 -11.01 -1.38 -4.06
CA GLN A 144 -10.56 -2.06 -2.83
C GLN A 144 -9.17 -2.69 -3.01
N TYR A 145 -8.92 -3.32 -4.15
CA TYR A 145 -7.58 -3.83 -4.48
C TYR A 145 -6.54 -2.70 -4.59
N GLN A 146 -6.85 -1.58 -5.24
CA GLN A 146 -5.93 -0.45 -5.36
C GLN A 146 -5.59 0.16 -3.99
N LEU A 147 -6.57 0.28 -3.08
CA LEU A 147 -6.35 0.71 -1.71
C LEU A 147 -5.39 -0.25 -0.97
N ALA A 148 -5.64 -1.55 -1.07
CA ALA A 148 -4.76 -2.57 -0.48
C ALA A 148 -3.34 -2.55 -1.07
N LEU A 149 -3.22 -2.31 -2.38
CA LEU A 149 -1.93 -2.18 -3.06
C LEU A 149 -1.15 -0.95 -2.57
N THR A 150 -1.80 0.20 -2.42
CA THR A 150 -1.18 1.42 -1.89
C THR A 150 -0.70 1.20 -0.46
N GLU A 151 -1.54 0.62 0.41
CA GLU A 151 -1.17 0.33 1.80
C GLU A 151 -0.03 -0.71 1.90
N HIS A 152 -0.03 -1.72 1.03
CA HIS A 152 1.07 -2.69 0.94
C HIS A 152 2.37 -2.01 0.51
N ARG A 153 2.34 -1.18 -0.53
CA ARG A 153 3.51 -0.42 -1.01
C ARG A 153 4.04 0.54 0.04
N ARG A 154 3.16 1.20 0.80
CA ARG A 154 3.53 2.05 1.92
C ARG A 154 4.26 1.25 3.00
N SER A 155 3.71 0.11 3.40
CA SER A 155 4.34 -0.80 4.37
C SER A 155 5.73 -1.27 3.90
N GLN A 156 5.84 -1.68 2.63
CA GLN A 156 7.11 -2.12 2.04
C GLN A 156 8.13 -0.97 1.99
N SER A 157 7.70 0.23 1.63
CA SER A 157 8.56 1.42 1.55
C SER A 157 9.09 1.83 2.92
N MET A 158 8.26 1.75 3.96
CA MET A 158 8.71 1.98 5.34
C MET A 158 9.77 0.95 5.76
N GLN A 159 9.54 -0.34 5.52
CA GLN A 159 10.52 -1.39 5.81
C GLN A 159 11.83 -1.17 5.06
N LEU A 160 11.76 -0.73 3.81
CA LEU A 160 12.94 -0.46 2.98
C LEU A 160 13.74 0.75 3.51
N LEU A 161 13.06 1.84 3.88
CA LEU A 161 13.69 3.01 4.52
C LEU A 161 14.38 2.60 5.82
N GLN A 162 13.70 1.81 6.65
CA GLN A 162 14.21 1.27 7.90
C GLN A 162 15.48 0.44 7.69
N GLN A 163 15.46 -0.53 6.77
CA GLN A 163 16.61 -1.40 6.50
C GLN A 163 17.81 -0.63 5.91
N GLN A 164 17.55 0.29 4.98
CA GLN A 164 18.60 1.02 4.28
C GLN A 164 19.26 2.05 5.21
N PHE A 165 18.45 2.86 5.90
CA PHE A 165 18.93 4.10 6.51
C PHE A 165 19.05 4.07 8.02
N TYR A 166 18.42 3.14 8.74
CA TYR A 166 18.56 3.07 10.19
C TYR A 166 19.70 2.13 10.60
N ALA A 167 20.36 2.49 11.70
CA ALA A 167 21.37 1.62 12.33
C ALA A 167 20.74 0.52 13.19
N ARG A 168 19.53 0.74 13.71
CA ARG A 168 18.77 -0.26 14.49
C ARG A 168 18.24 -1.35 13.55
N THR A 169 18.27 -2.59 14.03
CA THR A 169 17.75 -3.76 13.30
C THR A 169 16.39 -4.24 13.83
N HIS A 170 15.99 -3.76 15.01
CA HIS A 170 14.69 -4.03 15.62
C HIS A 170 13.90 -2.73 15.65
N PHE A 171 12.71 -2.78 15.07
CA PHE A 171 11.73 -1.70 15.05
C PHE A 171 10.53 -2.16 15.88
N ASP A 172 10.02 -1.27 16.72
CA ASP A 172 8.84 -1.58 17.52
C ASP A 172 7.61 -1.63 16.60
N GLU A 173 6.88 -2.74 16.63
CA GLU A 173 5.65 -2.92 15.85
C GLU A 173 4.52 -1.99 16.34
N PHE A 174 4.65 -1.42 17.55
CA PHE A 174 3.71 -0.47 18.14
C PHE A 174 4.09 1.00 17.89
N GLU A 175 5.25 1.28 17.29
CA GLU A 175 5.59 2.63 16.81
C GLU A 175 4.73 2.98 15.58
N HIS A 176 3.66 3.74 15.79
CA HIS A 176 2.76 4.20 14.73
C HIS A 176 3.35 5.39 13.95
N PHE A 177 4.46 5.17 13.25
CA PHE A 177 5.00 6.17 12.33
C PHE A 177 4.33 6.09 10.96
N SER A 178 4.00 7.24 10.39
CA SER A 178 3.65 7.35 8.98
C SER A 178 4.89 7.25 8.09
N LEU A 179 4.70 6.93 6.81
CA LEU A 179 5.80 6.89 5.83
C LEU A 179 6.52 8.24 5.73
N GLU A 180 5.77 9.34 5.82
CA GLU A 180 6.31 10.69 5.77
C GLU A 180 7.22 10.97 6.98
N GLU A 181 6.82 10.53 8.17
CA GLU A 181 7.60 10.68 9.41
C GLU A 181 8.91 9.88 9.38
N VAL A 182 8.85 8.62 8.92
CA VAL A 182 10.05 7.79 8.74
C VAL A 182 11.00 8.43 7.73
N LEU A 183 10.49 8.92 6.60
CA LEU A 183 11.33 9.61 5.62
C LEU A 183 11.91 10.91 6.18
N ALA A 184 11.11 11.70 6.90
CA ALA A 184 11.54 12.96 7.48
C ALA A 184 12.71 12.76 8.45
N GLU A 185 12.63 11.75 9.33
CA GLU A 185 13.72 11.39 10.25
C GLU A 185 15.00 11.04 9.49
N VAL A 186 14.89 10.20 8.45
CA VAL A 186 16.01 9.82 7.60
C VAL A 186 16.64 11.04 6.94
N VAL A 187 15.85 11.85 6.23
CA VAL A 187 16.34 13.01 5.48
C VAL A 187 17.01 14.00 6.42
N PHE A 188 16.38 14.32 7.55
CA PHE A 188 16.90 15.31 8.47
C PHE A 188 18.18 14.85 9.18
N TYR A 189 18.20 13.61 9.69
CA TYR A 189 19.38 13.06 10.34
C TYR A 189 20.56 13.05 9.38
N ARG A 190 20.34 12.54 8.15
CA ARG A 190 21.39 12.48 7.12
C ARG A 190 21.88 13.87 6.72
N ALA A 191 20.98 14.83 6.55
CA ALA A 191 21.32 16.20 6.21
C ALA A 191 22.25 16.85 7.25
N LEU A 192 22.04 16.58 8.54
CA LEU A 192 22.83 17.14 9.63
C LEU A 192 24.13 16.39 9.93
N THR A 193 24.20 15.10 9.57
CA THR A 193 25.31 14.21 9.94
C THR A 193 26.22 13.85 8.78
N GLY A 194 25.91 14.29 7.55
CA GLY A 194 26.72 14.00 6.37
C GLY A 194 26.44 12.62 5.76
N GLY A 195 25.20 12.13 5.89
CA GLY A 195 24.77 10.85 5.28
C GLY A 195 24.94 9.61 6.17
N ASP A 196 25.15 9.78 7.47
CA ASP A 196 25.20 8.65 8.41
C ASP A 196 23.85 7.92 8.47
N LYS A 197 23.89 6.65 8.92
CA LYS A 197 22.68 5.93 9.29
C LYS A 197 22.03 6.54 10.53
N VAL A 198 20.70 6.61 10.53
CA VAL A 198 19.88 7.15 11.62
C VAL A 198 20.15 6.38 12.91
N ARG A 199 20.47 7.14 13.97
CA ARG A 199 20.69 6.67 15.34
C ARG A 199 19.98 7.59 16.32
N GLN A 200 19.67 7.07 17.50
CA GLN A 200 19.03 7.81 18.60
C GLN A 200 20.03 8.70 19.36
N ASP A 201 20.89 9.43 18.66
CA ASP A 201 21.98 10.22 19.24
C ASP A 201 22.02 11.68 18.74
N LEU A 202 21.08 12.08 17.88
CA LEU A 202 21.10 13.38 17.23
C LEU A 202 21.23 14.52 18.23
N LYS A 203 20.45 14.52 19.33
CA LYS A 203 20.52 15.56 20.39
C LYS A 203 21.91 15.71 21.01
N LYS A 204 22.64 14.59 21.18
CA LYS A 204 24.00 14.59 21.73
C LYS A 204 24.97 15.14 20.68
N ARG A 205 24.78 14.77 19.41
CA ARG A 205 25.58 15.25 18.27
C ARG A 205 25.33 16.70 17.92
N LEU A 206 24.15 17.25 18.20
CA LEU A 206 23.81 18.65 17.88
C LEU A 206 24.85 19.63 18.43
N ARG A 207 25.41 19.40 19.63
CA ARG A 207 26.44 20.29 20.20
C ARG A 207 27.69 20.41 19.32
N SER A 208 28.03 19.38 18.53
CA SER A 208 29.21 19.37 17.66
C SER A 208 28.92 19.67 16.19
N ILE A 209 27.65 19.72 15.78
CA ILE A 209 27.26 19.99 14.39
C ILE A 209 27.32 21.50 14.12
N SER A 210 28.05 21.93 13.10
CA SER A 210 28.07 23.33 12.67
C SER A 210 26.96 23.59 11.65
N LEU A 211 25.84 24.16 12.11
CA LEU A 211 24.70 24.51 11.25
C LEU A 211 25.11 25.60 10.25
N GLN A 212 24.95 25.32 8.95
CA GLN A 212 25.34 26.25 7.90
C GLN A 212 24.19 27.18 7.49
N PRO A 213 24.44 28.48 7.22
CA PRO A 213 23.39 29.42 6.80
C PRO A 213 22.63 28.98 5.54
N HIS A 214 23.31 28.31 4.61
CA HIS A 214 22.71 27.84 3.36
C HIS A 214 21.78 26.63 3.52
N TRP A 215 21.66 26.05 4.72
CA TRP A 215 20.70 24.97 5.01
C TRP A 215 19.28 25.49 5.27
N PHE A 216 19.15 26.77 5.63
CA PHE A 216 17.88 27.37 6.05
C PHE A 216 17.05 27.86 4.86
N ASN A 217 16.75 26.98 3.91
CA ASN A 217 15.82 27.20 2.80
C ASN A 217 15.22 25.88 2.33
N ASP A 218 14.10 25.97 1.60
CA ASP A 218 13.38 24.79 1.10
C ASP A 218 14.22 23.98 0.10
N SER A 219 15.04 24.65 -0.72
CA SER A 219 15.87 23.98 -1.73
C SER A 219 16.86 23.00 -1.11
N PHE A 220 17.41 23.31 0.06
CA PHE A 220 18.31 22.41 0.77
C PHE A 220 17.63 21.08 1.10
N PHE A 221 16.50 21.11 1.79
CA PHE A 221 15.80 19.88 2.16
C PHE A 221 15.20 19.16 0.96
N ALA A 222 14.70 19.88 -0.05
CA ALA A 222 14.27 19.26 -1.30
C ALA A 222 15.40 18.46 -1.97
N MET A 223 16.62 19.00 -2.03
CA MET A 223 17.78 18.29 -2.56
C MET A 223 18.16 17.07 -1.70
N GLN A 224 18.12 17.19 -0.37
CA GLN A 224 18.43 16.07 0.54
C GLN A 224 17.38 14.95 0.46
N THR A 225 16.11 15.30 0.28
CA THR A 225 15.03 14.35 0.02
C THR A 225 15.29 13.58 -1.26
N GLU A 226 15.56 14.26 -2.37
CA GLU A 226 15.84 13.59 -3.65
C GLU A 226 17.12 12.73 -3.60
N ALA A 227 18.18 13.20 -2.93
CA ALA A 227 19.39 12.40 -2.73
C ALA A 227 19.11 11.11 -1.94
N THR A 228 18.27 11.20 -0.90
CA THR A 228 17.84 10.03 -0.11
C THR A 228 17.00 9.07 -0.93
N LEU A 229 16.03 9.57 -1.70
CA LEU A 229 15.17 8.74 -2.55
C LEU A 229 15.93 8.08 -3.70
N ALA A 230 16.98 8.72 -4.22
CA ALA A 230 17.83 8.16 -5.28
C ALA A 230 18.62 6.92 -4.84
N GLU A 231 18.79 6.69 -3.54
CA GLU A 231 19.41 5.46 -3.00
C GLU A 231 18.42 4.27 -2.92
N LEU A 232 17.14 4.48 -3.26
CA LEU A 232 16.10 3.44 -3.24
C LEU A 232 15.76 2.94 -4.66
N PRO A 233 15.15 1.74 -4.80
CA PRO A 233 14.62 1.30 -6.09
C PRO A 233 13.59 2.29 -6.65
N ALA A 234 13.66 2.57 -7.95
CA ALA A 234 12.87 3.62 -8.61
C ALA A 234 11.36 3.53 -8.32
N ALA A 235 10.79 2.32 -8.39
CA ALA A 235 9.36 2.10 -8.12
C ALA A 235 8.94 2.45 -6.68
N ASN A 236 9.83 2.24 -5.70
CA ASN A 236 9.57 2.62 -4.30
C ASN A 236 9.76 4.12 -4.10
N ALA A 237 10.80 4.70 -4.70
CA ALA A 237 11.02 6.14 -4.65
C ALA A 237 9.83 6.91 -5.23
N ASP A 238 9.30 6.49 -6.39
CA ASP A 238 8.14 7.11 -7.02
C ASP A 238 6.86 6.97 -6.19
N ALA A 239 6.66 5.81 -5.55
CA ALA A 239 5.55 5.59 -4.64
C ALA A 239 5.64 6.50 -3.40
N ILE A 240 6.84 6.65 -2.82
CA ILE A 240 7.06 7.56 -1.70
C ILE A 240 6.77 9.00 -2.12
N ARG A 241 7.30 9.45 -3.27
CA ARG A 241 7.07 10.82 -3.79
C ARG A 241 5.60 11.15 -3.94
N ALA A 242 4.81 10.21 -4.45
CA ALA A 242 3.38 10.40 -4.65
C ALA A 242 2.60 10.56 -3.32
N ASP A 243 3.11 9.98 -2.24
CA ASP A 243 2.51 10.01 -0.91
C ASP A 243 2.97 11.22 -0.07
N LEU A 244 4.00 11.97 -0.48
CA LEU A 244 4.50 13.12 0.29
C LEU A 244 3.53 14.32 0.27
N GLY A 245 3.22 14.84 1.44
CA GLY A 245 2.41 16.03 1.59
C GLY A 245 3.11 17.30 1.12
N GLN A 246 2.32 18.29 0.69
CA GLN A 246 2.81 19.62 0.27
C GLN A 246 3.60 20.39 1.35
N HIS A 247 3.47 19.98 2.62
CA HIS A 247 4.12 20.62 3.77
C HIS A 247 5.35 19.86 4.27
N PHE A 248 5.77 18.78 3.60
CA PHE A 248 6.90 17.96 4.01
C PHE A 248 8.20 18.78 4.16
N VAL A 249 8.64 19.41 3.07
CA VAL A 249 9.86 20.24 3.06
C VAL A 249 9.76 21.46 4.01
N PRO A 250 8.67 22.25 3.99
CA PRO A 250 8.49 23.33 4.97
C PRO A 250 8.55 22.87 6.43
N SER A 251 8.06 21.65 6.73
CA SER A 251 8.10 21.09 8.08
C SER A 251 9.52 20.73 8.50
N LEU A 252 10.33 20.16 7.62
CA LEU A 252 11.76 19.91 7.87
C LEU A 252 12.52 21.22 8.13
N LEU A 253 12.24 22.26 7.34
CA LEU A 253 12.84 23.57 7.53
C LEU A 253 12.44 24.19 8.87
N ARG A 254 11.16 24.13 9.24
CA ARG A 254 10.69 24.58 10.56
C ARG A 254 11.43 23.86 11.69
N THR A 255 11.66 22.56 11.55
CA THR A 255 12.42 21.81 12.55
C THR A 255 13.89 22.20 12.58
N LEU A 256 14.51 22.54 11.45
CA LEU A 256 15.87 23.06 11.44
C LEU A 256 16.00 24.38 12.21
N PHE A 257 15.02 25.29 12.08
CA PHE A 257 14.98 26.52 12.88
C PHE A 257 14.87 26.22 14.38
N PHE A 258 14.00 25.28 14.76
CA PHE A 258 13.92 24.83 16.14
C PHE A 258 15.23 24.20 16.65
N VAL A 259 15.89 23.37 15.84
CA VAL A 259 17.20 22.77 16.16
C VAL A 259 18.27 23.84 16.39
N LYS A 260 18.27 24.92 15.60
CA LYS A 260 19.19 26.05 15.80
C LYS A 260 18.98 26.71 17.17
N ASP A 261 17.74 26.98 17.54
CA ASP A 261 17.42 27.59 18.83
C ASP A 261 17.72 26.65 20.00
N TYR A 262 17.43 25.35 19.82
CA TYR A 262 17.77 24.33 20.79
C TYR A 262 19.28 24.21 21.00
N GLN A 263 20.06 24.16 19.92
CA GLN A 263 21.52 24.12 19.98
C GLN A 263 22.06 25.35 20.72
N ALA A 264 21.49 26.54 20.48
CA ALA A 264 21.88 27.76 21.18
C ALA A 264 21.60 27.70 22.69
N LEU A 265 20.55 26.98 23.12
CA LEU A 265 20.26 26.70 24.54
C LEU A 265 21.24 25.68 25.12
N GLN A 266 21.55 24.59 24.39
CA GLN A 266 22.54 23.59 24.81
C GLN A 266 23.93 24.20 24.99
N LEU A 267 24.36 25.08 24.07
CA LEU A 267 25.66 25.76 24.15
C LEU A 267 25.76 26.76 25.31
N LYS A 268 24.62 27.19 25.87
CA LYS A 268 24.54 28.00 27.08
C LYS A 268 24.41 27.15 28.35
N ASP A 269 24.63 25.84 28.24
CA ASP A 269 24.49 24.85 29.31
C ASP A 269 23.14 24.98 30.06
N ALA A 270 22.04 25.17 29.29
CA ALA A 270 20.69 25.16 29.84
C ALA A 270 20.39 23.84 30.57
N THR A 271 19.62 23.92 31.66
CA THR A 271 19.24 22.71 32.43
C THR A 271 18.32 21.80 31.61
N PRO A 272 18.30 20.48 31.90
CA PRO A 272 17.41 19.53 31.23
C PRO A 272 15.94 19.98 31.25
N GLU A 273 15.44 20.49 32.37
CA GLU A 273 14.06 20.94 32.51
C GLU A 273 13.74 22.14 31.61
N LYS A 274 14.74 23.00 31.35
CA LYS A 274 14.58 24.15 30.46
C LYS A 274 14.55 23.71 29.00
N LEU A 275 15.30 22.67 28.64
CA LEU A 275 15.28 22.06 27.31
C LEU A 275 13.94 21.33 27.08
N ASP A 276 13.50 20.53 28.05
CA ASP A 276 12.21 19.83 28.01
C ASP A 276 11.03 20.82 27.93
N ALA A 277 11.08 21.91 28.69
CA ALA A 277 10.06 22.97 28.60
C ALA A 277 10.08 23.71 27.26
N PHE A 278 11.24 23.80 26.59
CA PHE A 278 11.34 24.39 25.26
C PHE A 278 10.75 23.46 24.20
N GLU A 279 10.98 22.14 24.34
CA GLU A 279 10.36 21.10 23.51
C GLU A 279 8.84 21.11 23.65
N GLY A 280 8.32 21.09 24.89
CA GLY A 280 6.88 21.07 25.16
C GLY A 280 6.14 22.32 24.68
N LYS A 281 6.78 23.50 24.68
CA LYS A 281 6.20 24.75 24.15
C LYS A 281 6.00 24.76 22.65
N GLN A 282 6.77 23.95 21.92
CA GLN A 282 6.69 23.87 20.46
C GLN A 282 5.66 22.83 19.99
N GLY A 283 4.94 22.18 20.92
CA GLY A 283 3.86 21.25 20.59
C GLY A 283 4.34 20.08 19.73
N LEU A 284 5.54 19.58 20.01
CA LEU A 284 6.13 18.43 19.31
C LEU A 284 5.47 17.13 19.80
N ASP A 285 4.16 17.01 19.61
CA ASP A 285 3.36 15.82 19.87
C ASP A 285 3.52 14.84 18.70
N ASN A 286 4.68 14.17 18.63
CA ASN A 286 4.99 13.10 17.69
C ASN A 286 5.07 13.55 16.19
N PRO A 287 5.64 12.76 15.27
CA PRO A 287 7.05 12.64 15.00
C PRO A 287 7.38 12.97 13.54
N LEU A 288 7.12 14.18 13.07
CA LEU A 288 7.78 14.57 11.81
C LEU A 288 9.30 14.60 11.99
N LEU A 289 9.79 14.78 13.22
CA LEU A 289 11.15 14.51 13.68
C LEU A 289 11.10 14.24 15.17
N GLY A 290 10.62 13.05 15.57
CA GLY A 290 10.61 12.64 16.97
C GLY A 290 11.89 13.12 17.65
N TRP A 291 11.77 14.15 18.49
CA TRP A 291 12.81 14.44 19.44
C TRP A 291 12.84 13.16 20.26
N PRO A 292 13.83 12.27 20.09
CA PRO A 292 13.67 10.96 20.67
C PRO A 292 13.49 11.17 22.17
N GLN A 293 12.32 10.88 22.75
CA GLN A 293 12.18 10.74 24.20
C GLN A 293 12.91 9.46 24.64
N TYR A 294 14.10 9.21 24.08
CA TYR A 294 14.94 8.10 24.46
C TYR A 294 16.01 8.69 25.36
N ILE A 295 15.58 8.97 26.60
CA ILE A 295 16.46 8.73 27.73
C ILE A 295 16.39 7.23 27.96
N GLU A 296 17.18 6.46 27.22
CA GLU A 296 17.66 5.21 27.80
C GLU A 296 18.89 5.57 28.64
N LEU A 297 18.75 5.35 29.93
CA LEU A 297 19.82 5.33 30.94
C LEU A 297 20.78 4.18 30.65
#